data_AF-B9A9N9-F1
#
_entry.id   AF-B9A9N9-F1
#
_cell.length_a   1.000
_cell.length_b   1.000
_cell.length_c   1.000
_cell.angle_alpha   90.00
_cell.angle_beta   90.00
_cell.angle_gamma   90.00
#
_symmetry.space_group_name_H-M   'P 1'
#
loop_
_entity.id
_entity.type
_entity.pdbx_description
1 polymer ?
#
loop_
_entity_poly.entity_id
_entity_poly.type
_entity_poly.pdbx_seq_one_letter_code
_entity_poly.pdbx_strand_id
1 'polypeptide(L)'
;MQTSISNIDIFISKINHYAIFIISFLKTIFNNIIAIKDCSFDNLLNSTGIIMSFVLSIFNILVFITLLCFLGSIFKIIKTIIKCFLEPFKLLFKFIKWIFSPKSPKGTL
;
A
#
# COMPACT_ATOMS: atom_id res chain seq x y z
N MET A 1 -25.34 -3.55 -25.04
CA MET A 1 -23.97 -3.03 -24.88
C MET A 1 -23.84 -2.55 -23.44
N GLN A 2 -23.57 -3.47 -22.51
CA GLN A 2 -23.59 -3.20 -21.05
C GLN A 2 -22.78 -4.29 -20.32
N THR A 3 -21.49 -4.40 -20.63
CA THR A 3 -20.60 -5.39 -20.02
C THR A 3 -19.32 -4.76 -19.46
N SER A 4 -18.95 -3.56 -19.91
CA SER A 4 -17.78 -2.82 -19.41
C SER A 4 -18.06 -2.05 -18.11
N ILE A 5 -19.29 -1.55 -17.93
CA ILE A 5 -19.69 -0.79 -16.73
C ILE A 5 -19.73 -1.72 -15.49
N SER A 6 -20.26 -2.94 -15.62
CA SER A 6 -20.37 -3.89 -14.50
C SER A 6 -19.02 -4.34 -13.95
N ASN A 7 -18.02 -4.59 -14.81
CA ASN A 7 -16.73 -5.12 -14.36
C ASN A 7 -15.90 -4.07 -13.62
N ILE A 8 -15.99 -2.79 -14.02
CA ILE A 8 -15.31 -1.68 -13.35
C ILE A 8 -15.99 -1.41 -12.00
N ASP A 9 -17.31 -1.40 -11.94
CA ASP A 9 -18.06 -1.18 -10.69
C ASP A 9 -17.81 -2.31 -9.67
N ILE A 10 -17.74 -3.56 -10.12
CA ILE A 10 -17.37 -4.71 -9.27
C ILE A 10 -15.93 -4.56 -8.76
N PHE A 11 -15.01 -4.09 -9.59
CA PHE A 11 -13.62 -3.84 -9.18
C PHE A 11 -13.53 -2.73 -8.12
N ILE A 12 -14.23 -1.61 -8.33
CA ILE A 12 -14.30 -0.50 -7.36
C ILE A 12 -14.93 -0.97 -6.05
N SER A 13 -16.03 -1.73 -6.12
CA SER A 13 -16.70 -2.30 -4.94
C SER A 13 -15.78 -3.21 -4.13
N LYS A 14 -15.00 -4.07 -4.81
CA LYS A 14 -13.99 -4.93 -4.15
C LYS A 14 -12.90 -4.11 -3.47
N ILE A 15 -12.36 -3.09 -4.13
CA ILE A 15 -11.37 -2.19 -3.52
C ILE A 15 -11.95 -1.52 -2.26
N ASN A 16 -13.20 -1.06 -2.33
CA ASN A 16 -13.84 -0.41 -1.21
C ASN A 16 -14.03 -1.37 -0.02
N HIS A 17 -14.42 -2.62 -0.28
CA HIS A 17 -14.49 -3.66 0.75
C HIS A 17 -13.13 -3.93 1.42
N TYR A 18 -12.06 -4.04 0.63
CA TYR A 18 -10.70 -4.19 1.18
C TYR A 18 -10.27 -2.96 1.99
N ALA A 19 -10.60 -1.75 1.53
CA ALA A 19 -10.30 -0.53 2.25
C ALA A 19 -11.01 -0.47 3.61
N ILE A 20 -12.31 -0.80 3.65
CA ILE A 20 -13.09 -0.86 4.89
C ILE A 20 -12.52 -1.90 5.86
N PHE A 21 -12.12 -3.07 5.35
CA PHE A 21 -11.47 -4.12 6.14
C PHE A 21 -10.16 -3.61 6.75
N ILE A 22 -9.29 -2.98 5.95
CA ILE A 22 -8.01 -2.44 6.41
C ILE A 22 -8.23 -1.35 7.47
N ILE A 23 -9.17 -0.43 7.26
CA ILE A 23 -9.50 0.64 8.21
C ILE A 23 -10.01 0.07 9.53
N SER A 24 -10.91 -0.92 9.47
CA SER A 24 -11.48 -1.57 10.66
C SER A 24 -10.41 -2.36 11.43
N PHE A 25 -9.51 -3.01 10.70
CA PHE A 25 -8.36 -3.71 11.27
C PHE A 25 -7.42 -2.73 11.98
N LEU A 26 -7.03 -1.64 11.33
CA LEU A 26 -6.22 -0.57 11.92
C LEU A 26 -6.86 0.01 13.19
N LYS A 27 -8.15 0.32 13.15
CA LYS A 27 -8.90 0.82 14.32
C LYS A 27 -8.85 -0.18 15.48
N THR A 28 -9.02 -1.46 15.20
CA THR A 28 -8.94 -2.53 16.21
C THR A 28 -7.56 -2.59 16.84
N ILE A 29 -6.50 -2.44 16.03
CA ILE A 29 -5.12 -2.43 16.53
C ILE A 29 -4.85 -1.22 17.42
N PHE A 30 -5.21 -0.01 16.99
CA PHE A 30 -4.98 1.18 17.80
C PHE A 30 -5.74 1.12 19.12
N ASN A 31 -7.00 0.65 19.10
CA ASN A 31 -7.78 0.46 20.32
C ASN A 31 -7.12 -0.56 21.26
N ASN A 32 -6.61 -1.66 20.72
CA ASN A 32 -5.89 -2.68 21.47
C ASN A 32 -4.57 -2.15 22.08
N ILE A 33 -3.81 -1.34 21.33
CA ILE A 33 -2.59 -0.68 21.84
C ILE A 33 -2.92 0.30 22.97
N ILE A 34 -3.97 1.10 22.82
CA ILE A 34 -4.43 2.05 23.87
C ILE A 34 -4.90 1.27 25.11
N ALA A 35 -5.63 0.16 24.91
CA ALA A 35 -6.09 -0.69 26.01
C ALA A 35 -4.93 -1.30 26.81
N ILE A 36 -3.81 -1.66 26.15
CA ILE A 36 -2.59 -2.08 26.85
C ILE A 36 -1.97 -0.91 27.64
N LYS A 37 -1.89 0.27 27.03
CA LYS A 37 -1.32 1.48 27.68
C LYS A 37 -2.07 1.84 28.96
N ASP A 38 -3.39 1.71 28.96
CA ASP A 38 -4.24 2.10 30.08
C ASP A 38 -4.52 0.95 31.05
N CYS A 39 -3.88 -0.22 30.86
CA CYS A 39 -3.98 -1.36 31.77
C CYS A 39 -3.02 -1.19 32.96
N SER A 40 -3.53 -0.81 34.13
CA SER A 40 -2.77 -0.91 35.39
C SER A 40 -2.69 -2.38 35.82
N PHE A 41 -1.49 -2.82 36.20
CA PHE A 41 -1.21 -4.19 36.68
C PHE A 41 -1.69 -4.45 38.12
N ASP A 42 -2.35 -3.49 38.77
CA ASP A 42 -2.69 -3.58 40.20
C ASP A 42 -3.77 -4.62 40.56
N ASN A 43 -4.54 -5.13 39.59
CA ASN A 43 -5.64 -6.10 39.83
C ASN A 43 -5.36 -7.50 39.24
N LEU A 44 -4.28 -8.12 39.71
CA LEU A 44 -3.74 -9.42 39.27
C LEU A 44 -4.69 -10.63 39.50
N LEU A 45 -5.83 -10.45 40.18
CA LEU A 45 -6.84 -11.50 40.42
C LEU A 45 -7.95 -11.56 39.36
N ASN A 46 -8.07 -10.54 38.50
CA ASN A 46 -8.98 -10.50 37.34
C ASN A 46 -8.22 -10.82 36.00
N SER A 47 -7.13 -11.55 36.15
CA SER A 47 -5.92 -11.49 35.31
C SER A 47 -6.02 -12.17 33.95
N THR A 48 -6.86 -13.19 33.81
CA THR A 48 -6.90 -14.00 32.57
C THR A 48 -7.41 -13.21 31.37
N GLY A 49 -8.42 -12.35 31.55
CA GLY A 49 -8.97 -11.53 30.46
C GLY A 49 -8.03 -10.42 29.99
N ILE A 50 -7.25 -9.86 30.93
CA ILE A 50 -6.23 -8.85 30.65
C ILE A 50 -5.05 -9.49 29.90
N ILE A 51 -4.57 -10.64 30.38
CA ILE A 51 -3.49 -11.40 29.72
C ILE A 51 -3.92 -11.84 28.31
N MET A 52 -5.14 -12.35 28.16
CA MET A 52 -5.68 -12.75 26.86
C MET A 52 -5.74 -11.55 25.89
N SER A 53 -6.23 -10.39 26.35
CA SER A 53 -6.28 -9.17 25.54
C SER A 53 -4.88 -8.65 25.18
N PHE A 54 -3.92 -8.77 26.09
CA PHE A 54 -2.53 -8.40 25.85
C PHE A 54 -1.87 -9.28 24.78
N VAL A 55 -2.05 -10.60 24.87
CA VAL A 55 -1.55 -11.56 23.88
C VAL A 55 -2.19 -11.33 22.51
N LEU A 56 -3.52 -11.14 22.45
CA LEU A 56 -4.26 -10.80 21.23
C LEU A 56 -3.76 -9.50 20.60
N SER A 57 -3.42 -8.51 21.42
CA SER A 57 -2.91 -7.23 20.95
C SER A 57 -1.51 -7.34 20.36
N ILE A 58 -0.60 -8.09 21.00
CA ILE A 58 0.73 -8.39 20.46
C ILE A 58 0.60 -9.14 19.13
N PHE A 59 -0.27 -10.15 19.06
CA PHE A 59 -0.50 -10.91 17.83
C PHE A 59 -0.99 -9.98 16.70
N ASN A 60 -1.93 -9.08 16.99
CA ASN A 60 -2.43 -8.12 16.02
C ASN A 60 -1.34 -7.13 15.53
N ILE A 61 -0.45 -6.66 16.42
CA ILE A 61 0.70 -5.83 16.05
C ILE A 61 1.65 -6.60 15.10
N LEU A 62 1.88 -7.87 15.37
CA LEU A 62 2.75 -8.71 14.54
C LEU A 62 2.17 -8.92 13.13
N VAL A 63 0.85 -9.19 13.06
CA VAL A 63 0.12 -9.26 11.78
C VAL A 63 0.21 -7.93 11.03
N PHE A 64 0.11 -6.80 11.74
CA PHE A 64 0.21 -5.49 11.14
C PHE A 64 1.59 -5.19 10.54
N ILE A 65 2.67 -5.50 11.26
CA ILE A 65 4.04 -5.36 10.75
C ILE A 65 4.23 -6.23 9.49
N THR A 66 3.69 -7.45 9.51
CA THR A 66 3.72 -8.37 8.36
C THR A 66 3.00 -7.78 7.15
N LEU A 67 1.80 -7.23 7.35
CA LEU A 67 1.04 -6.55 6.31
C LEU A 67 1.78 -5.30 5.79
N LEU A 68 2.43 -4.53 6.65
CA LEU A 68 3.23 -3.37 6.24
C LEU A 68 4.40 -3.77 5.33
N CYS A 69 5.12 -4.83 5.69
CA CYS A 69 6.22 -5.36 4.90
C CYS A 69 5.74 -5.84 3.52
N PHE A 70 4.58 -6.50 3.49
CA PHE A 70 3.94 -6.93 2.25
C PHE A 70 3.51 -5.73 1.39
N LEU A 71 2.94 -4.68 1.99
CA LEU A 71 2.53 -3.47 1.29
C LEU A 71 3.74 -2.74 0.68
N GLY A 72 4.86 -2.66 1.40
CA GLY A 72 6.12 -2.12 0.87
C GLY A 72 6.66 -2.93 -0.32
N SER A 73 6.49 -4.24 -0.31
CA SER A 73 6.86 -5.13 -1.42
C SER A 73 5.96 -4.91 -2.63
N ILE A 74 4.64 -4.81 -2.43
CA ILE A 74 3.67 -4.45 -3.48
C ILE A 74 4.04 -3.09 -4.09
N PHE A 75 4.37 -2.09 -3.25
CA PHE A 75 4.74 -0.77 -3.73
C PHE A 75 5.99 -0.79 -4.63
N LYS A 76 6.99 -1.62 -4.30
CA LYS A 76 8.15 -1.84 -5.17
C LYS A 76 7.75 -2.45 -6.51
N ILE A 77 6.86 -3.44 -6.52
CA ILE A 77 6.37 -4.06 -7.77
C ILE A 77 5.64 -3.02 -8.63
N ILE A 78 4.72 -2.25 -8.04
CA ILE A 78 3.99 -1.19 -8.73
C ILE A 78 4.98 -0.16 -9.30
N LYS A 79 5.97 0.28 -8.52
CA LYS A 79 7.01 1.21 -8.97
C LYS A 79 7.77 0.67 -10.18
N THR A 80 8.11 -0.61 -10.18
CA THR A 80 8.80 -1.28 -11.30
C THR A 80 7.91 -1.33 -12.54
N ILE A 81 6.62 -1.66 -12.39
CA ILE A 81 5.65 -1.67 -13.51
C ILE A 81 5.51 -0.28 -14.11
N ILE A 82 5.32 0.75 -13.28
CA ILE A 82 5.22 2.15 -13.73
C ILE A 82 6.50 2.56 -14.47
N LYS A 83 7.68 2.24 -13.93
CA LYS A 83 8.97 2.52 -14.57
C LYS A 83 9.09 1.82 -15.94
N CYS A 84 8.77 0.53 -15.99
CA CYS A 84 8.79 -0.26 -17.22
C CYS A 84 7.83 0.28 -18.28
N PHE A 85 6.65 0.74 -17.86
CA PHE A 85 5.67 1.35 -18.77
C PHE A 85 6.14 2.72 -19.28
N LEU A 86 6.80 3.53 -18.45
CA LEU A 86 7.31 4.86 -18.82
C LEU A 86 8.60 4.83 -19.67
N GLU A 87 9.42 3.79 -19.55
CA GLU A 87 10.67 3.64 -20.31
C GLU A 87 10.53 3.73 -21.85
N PRO A 88 9.59 3.03 -22.51
CA PRO A 88 9.42 3.12 -23.96
C PRO A 88 9.01 4.53 -24.39
N PHE A 89 8.15 5.23 -23.63
CA PHE A 89 7.78 6.62 -23.93
C PHE A 89 8.96 7.58 -23.80
N LYS A 90 9.85 7.35 -22.82
CA LYS A 90 11.06 8.15 -22.63
C LYS A 90 12.03 8.02 -23.81
N LEU A 91 12.19 6.82 -24.35
CA LEU A 91 12.98 6.56 -25.56
C LEU A 91 12.35 7.20 -26.79
N LEU A 92 11.03 7.06 -26.95
CA LEU A 92 10.26 7.68 -28.04
C LEU A 92 10.46 9.20 -28.06
N PHE A 93 10.33 9.85 -26.90
CA PHE A 93 10.51 11.30 -26.77
C PHE A 93 11.94 11.75 -27.13
N LYS A 94 12.95 10.95 -26.75
CA LYS A 94 14.35 11.21 -27.11
C LYS A 94 14.59 11.05 -28.61
N PHE A 95 13.95 10.08 -29.25
CA PHE A 95 14.04 9.83 -30.69
C PHE A 95 13.37 10.95 -31.50
N ILE A 96 12.18 11.38 -31.09
CA ILE A 96 11.48 12.54 -31.67
C ILE A 96 12.35 13.79 -31.51
N LYS A 97 12.89 14.05 -30.31
CA LYS A 97 13.79 15.19 -30.08
C LYS A 97 15.03 15.15 -30.97
N TRP A 98 15.59 13.96 -31.24
CA TRP A 98 16.75 13.81 -32.13
C TRP A 98 16.39 14.06 -33.60
N ILE A 99 15.26 13.52 -34.08
CA ILE A 99 14.76 13.76 -35.45
C ILE A 99 14.50 15.26 -35.70
N PHE A 100 13.91 15.94 -34.73
CA PHE A 100 13.55 17.35 -34.85
C PHE A 100 14.64 18.31 -34.35
N SER A 101 15.75 17.81 -33.81
CA SER A 101 16.88 18.68 -33.49
C SER A 101 17.60 19.06 -34.80
N PRO A 102 17.73 20.35 -35.11
CA PRO A 102 18.45 20.76 -36.31
C PRO A 102 19.90 20.26 -36.20
N LYS A 103 20.40 19.57 -37.23
CA LYS A 103 21.83 19.32 -37.39
C LYS A 103 22.48 20.71 -37.45
N SER A 104 23.14 21.14 -36.38
CA SER A 104 24.03 22.29 -36.47
C SER A 104 25.08 21.95 -37.54
N PRO A 105 25.28 22.81 -38.56
CA PRO A 105 26.38 22.62 -39.47
C PRO A 105 27.65 22.63 -38.62
N LYS A 106 28.39 21.52 -38.62
CA LYS A 106 29.78 21.55 -38.17
C LYS A 106 30.49 22.47 -39.16
N GLY A 107 30.64 23.73 -38.78
CA GLY A 107 31.39 24.72 -39.53
C GLY A 107 32.83 24.24 -39.67
N THR A 108 33.13 23.63 -40.81
CA THR A 108 34.44 23.74 -41.45
C THR A 108 34.51 25.12 -42.09
N LEU A 109 35.27 26.02 -41.47
CA LEU A 109 36.14 27.04 -42.09
C LEU A 109 36.92 27.74 -40.97
#